data_AF-W9SM09-F1
#
_entry.id   AF-W9SM09-F1
#
_cell.length_a   1.000
_cell.length_b   1.000
_cell.length_c   1.000
_cell.angle_alpha   90.00
_cell.angle_beta   90.00
_cell.angle_gamma   90.00
#
_symmetry.space_group_name_H-M   'P 1'
#
loop_
_entity.id
_entity.type
_entity.pdbx_description
1 polymer ?
#
loop_
_entity_poly.entity_id
_entity_poly.type
_entity_poly.pdbx_seq_one_letter_code
_entity_poly.pdbx_strand_id
1 'polypeptide(L)'
;MEISQTEAHQITETIDKSASQNTPGPPNEALFLAMAYLPVLELLAMSEVCSSLRDSVKNDILPWLNIVVERPLNKRLCDGNLMQIAAMAKGKLRTLALFNCSHITDDGLQWVVQQNPCINKLLIPGCTGLTPEGVIRAVKTLSQQGHTLKSLWINGVYNVQKHHLETLHSYLQIPASEHRPMSFPSHGNTNFLRLRHHIDLPPIDVQICPRCDEPRMVFDCPRKSCQFKKEGSTGMECRGCSLCIPRCAECGGCFDAFGEIEEAVCGDDLCSNCWLHLPKCSFCNKPYCKRHAEENSRFTSGSTGFVCDACRAKFVESLYYSDDE
;
A
#
# COMPACT_ATOMS: atom_id res chain seq x y z
N MET A 1 25.04 67.07 46.50
CA MET A 1 24.65 65.65 46.55
C MET A 1 24.54 65.18 45.12
N GLU A 2 25.67 64.88 44.49
CA GLU A 2 25.75 64.41 43.11
C GLU A 2 26.91 63.42 43.05
N ILE A 3 26.57 62.14 42.90
CA ILE A 3 27.53 61.07 42.61
C ILE A 3 27.50 60.86 41.10
N SER A 4 28.70 60.87 40.53
CA SER A 4 29.01 60.96 39.11
C SER A 4 28.49 59.78 38.27
N GLN A 5 28.12 60.10 37.03
CA GLN A 5 27.50 59.26 36.00
C GLN A 5 28.40 58.15 35.39
N THR A 6 29.41 57.66 36.08
CA THR A 6 30.44 56.79 35.46
C THR A 6 30.30 55.29 35.71
N GLU A 7 29.37 54.82 36.55
CA GLU A 7 29.19 53.38 36.81
C GLU A 7 27.94 52.76 36.13
N ALA A 8 27.07 53.58 35.53
CA ALA A 8 25.85 53.09 34.87
C ALA A 8 26.06 52.61 33.42
N HIS A 9 27.24 52.89 32.81
CA HIS A 9 27.51 52.53 31.41
C HIS A 9 28.33 51.24 31.23
N GLN A 10 28.83 50.62 32.31
CA GLN A 10 29.55 49.34 32.22
C GLN A 10 28.69 48.12 32.55
N ILE A 11 27.44 48.31 32.98
CA ILE A 11 26.47 47.20 33.19
C ILE A 11 25.59 47.00 31.95
N THR A 12 25.44 48.02 31.10
CA THR A 12 24.61 47.94 29.88
C THR A 12 25.33 47.36 28.67
N GLU A 13 26.66 47.30 28.63
CA GLU A 13 27.40 46.71 27.49
C GLU A 13 27.74 45.21 27.64
N THR A 14 27.51 44.60 28.81
CA THR A 14 27.74 43.15 29.02
C THR A 14 26.48 42.30 29.03
N ILE A 15 25.29 42.89 28.85
CA ILE A 15 24.01 42.13 28.84
C ILE A 15 23.49 41.90 27.41
N ASP A 16 24.02 42.58 26.39
CA ASP A 16 23.57 42.45 24.99
C ASP A 16 24.35 41.43 24.13
N LYS A 17 25.20 40.58 24.74
CA LYS A 17 25.96 39.52 24.01
C LYS A 17 25.67 38.09 24.45
N SER A 18 24.62 37.85 25.24
CA SER A 18 24.19 36.49 25.58
C SER A 18 22.70 36.21 25.32
N ALA A 19 22.04 37.02 24.50
CA ALA A 19 20.85 36.56 23.80
C ALA A 19 21.30 35.72 22.59
N SER A 20 21.83 34.53 22.87
CA SER A 20 21.77 33.43 21.91
C SER A 20 20.32 33.37 21.47
N GLN A 21 20.05 33.78 20.24
CA GLN A 21 18.77 33.52 19.63
C GLN A 21 18.60 32.00 19.72
N ASN A 22 17.76 31.54 20.64
CA ASN A 22 17.26 30.17 20.66
C ASN A 22 16.29 30.02 19.48
N THR A 23 16.75 30.35 18.26
CA THR A 23 16.16 29.79 17.07
C THR A 23 16.52 28.30 17.13
N PRO A 24 15.53 27.40 17.18
CA PRO A 24 15.82 25.99 17.06
C PRO A 24 16.63 25.79 15.78
N GLY A 25 17.85 25.30 15.90
CA GLY A 25 18.68 24.98 14.75
C GLY A 25 17.97 23.98 13.82
N PRO A 26 18.45 23.82 12.58
CA PRO A 26 17.96 22.76 11.72
C PRO A 26 18.11 21.41 12.43
N PRO A 27 17.23 20.43 12.14
CA PRO A 27 17.40 19.09 12.69
C PRO A 27 18.76 18.52 12.29
N ASN A 28 19.29 17.60 13.09
CA ASN A 28 20.54 16.93 12.78
C ASN A 28 20.46 16.30 11.37
N GLU A 29 21.52 16.41 10.56
CA GLU A 29 21.58 15.87 9.20
C GLU A 29 21.21 14.38 9.13
N ALA A 30 21.56 13.59 10.15
CA ALA A 30 21.19 12.19 10.24
C ALA A 30 19.67 11.97 10.22
N LEU A 31 18.88 12.95 10.67
CA LEU A 31 17.43 12.87 10.66
C LEU A 31 16.86 12.96 9.23
N PHE A 32 17.49 13.72 8.33
CA PHE A 32 17.07 13.76 6.92
C PHE A 32 17.25 12.40 6.26
N LEU A 33 18.36 11.72 6.57
CA LEU A 33 18.59 10.36 6.12
C LEU A 33 17.54 9.41 6.68
N ALA A 34 17.18 9.53 7.97
CA ALA A 34 16.15 8.70 8.58
C ALA A 34 14.75 8.97 7.98
N MET A 35 14.39 10.23 7.77
CA MET A 35 13.09 10.64 7.22
C MET A 35 12.86 10.09 5.81
N ALA A 36 13.91 10.01 4.97
CA ALA A 36 13.80 9.44 3.63
C ALA A 36 13.29 7.98 3.59
N TYR A 37 13.36 7.26 4.71
CA TYR A 37 12.86 5.89 4.84
C TYR A 37 11.53 5.79 5.59
N LEU A 38 11.02 6.86 6.18
CA LEU A 38 9.76 6.83 6.90
C LEU A 38 8.56 6.68 5.94
N PRO A 39 7.54 5.88 6.29
CA PRO A 39 6.29 5.89 5.54
C PRO A 39 5.56 7.23 5.66
N VAL A 40 4.59 7.46 4.78
CA VAL A 40 3.89 8.75 4.66
C VAL A 40 3.24 9.16 5.98
N LEU A 41 2.66 8.23 6.72
CA LEU A 41 2.00 8.53 8.00
C LEU A 41 3.00 9.07 9.03
N GLU A 42 4.16 8.43 9.16
CA GLU A 42 5.23 8.81 10.07
C GLU A 42 5.87 10.13 9.64
N LEU A 43 6.03 10.38 8.34
CA LEU A 43 6.50 11.67 7.82
C LEU A 43 5.55 12.82 8.17
N LEU A 44 4.25 12.59 8.03
CA LEU A 44 3.24 13.56 8.44
C LEU A 44 3.25 13.76 9.96
N ALA A 45 3.39 12.69 10.74
CA ALA A 45 3.51 12.80 12.20
C ALA A 45 4.75 13.61 12.63
N MET A 46 5.89 13.42 11.95
CA MET A 46 7.11 14.22 12.19
C MET A 46 6.89 15.71 11.93
N SER A 47 6.04 16.05 10.96
CA SER A 47 5.67 17.44 10.63
C SER A 47 4.79 18.12 11.71
N GLU A 48 4.19 17.34 12.60
CA GLU A 48 3.38 17.84 13.71
C GLU A 48 4.19 18.04 14.99
N VAL A 49 5.45 17.57 15.04
CA VAL A 49 6.28 17.65 16.27
C VAL A 49 6.77 19.07 16.54
N CYS A 50 7.36 19.74 15.55
CA CYS A 50 7.80 21.13 15.66
C CYS A 50 7.92 21.82 14.30
N SER A 51 8.02 23.15 14.28
CA SER A 51 8.17 23.94 13.04
C SER A 51 9.43 23.55 12.24
N SER A 52 10.57 23.35 12.92
CA SER A 52 11.82 22.98 12.26
C SER A 52 11.71 21.65 11.50
N LEU A 53 11.04 20.65 12.08
CA LEU A 53 10.79 19.35 11.43
C LEU A 53 9.77 19.47 10.29
N ARG A 54 8.69 20.21 10.51
CA ARG A 54 7.70 20.49 9.46
C ARG A 54 8.33 21.12 8.24
N ASP A 55 9.16 22.13 8.44
CA ASP A 55 9.84 22.84 7.35
C ASP A 55 10.87 21.92 6.67
N SER A 56 11.57 21.08 7.43
CA SER A 56 12.51 20.10 6.89
C SER A 56 11.82 19.07 5.99
N VAL A 57 10.71 18.49 6.46
CA VAL A 57 9.90 17.51 5.72
C VAL A 57 9.28 18.14 4.46
N LYS A 58 8.81 19.39 4.54
CA LYS A 58 8.21 20.10 3.40
C LYS A 58 9.23 20.51 2.34
N ASN A 59 10.46 20.81 2.75
CA ASN A 59 11.48 21.31 1.84
C ASN A 59 12.27 20.18 1.16
N ASP A 60 12.41 19.02 1.81
CA ASP A 60 13.00 17.83 1.21
C ASP A 60 12.02 17.18 0.23
N ILE A 61 12.48 16.89 -0.99
CA ILE A 61 11.69 16.29 -2.06
C ILE A 61 11.83 14.76 -2.05
N LEU A 62 12.95 14.23 -1.52
CA LEU A 62 13.30 12.82 -1.64
C LEU A 62 12.24 11.87 -1.05
N PRO A 63 11.66 12.13 0.14
CA PRO A 63 10.63 11.26 0.71
C PRO A 63 9.35 11.22 -0.14
N TRP A 64 9.09 12.28 -0.91
CA TRP A 64 7.87 12.45 -1.69
C TRP A 64 7.99 11.96 -3.14
N LEU A 65 9.14 11.40 -3.54
CA LEU A 65 9.27 10.79 -4.87
C LEU A 65 8.43 9.51 -5.01
N ASN A 66 8.14 8.84 -3.90
CA ASN A 66 7.35 7.61 -3.86
C ASN A 66 6.31 7.69 -2.73
N ILE A 67 5.09 8.10 -3.08
CA ILE A 67 3.98 8.15 -2.13
C ILE A 67 3.31 6.79 -2.12
N VAL A 68 3.32 6.14 -0.95
CA VAL A 68 2.61 4.90 -0.70
C VAL A 68 1.64 5.14 0.45
N VAL A 69 0.35 4.96 0.20
CA VAL A 69 -0.73 5.13 1.17
C VAL A 69 -1.46 3.81 1.35
N GLU A 70 -1.52 3.38 2.59
CA GLU A 70 -2.16 2.15 3.03
C GLU A 70 -2.84 2.35 4.38
N ARG A 71 -3.29 1.27 5.02
CA ARG A 71 -3.86 1.35 6.37
C ARG A 71 -2.81 1.86 7.38
N PRO A 72 -3.22 2.68 8.36
CA PRO A 72 -4.57 3.19 8.58
C PRO A 72 -4.90 4.47 7.80
N LEU A 73 -3.91 5.10 7.14
CA LEU A 73 -4.05 6.41 6.49
C LEU A 73 -5.09 6.39 5.36
N ASN A 74 -5.19 5.30 4.61
CA ASN A 74 -6.10 5.15 3.49
C ASN A 74 -7.58 5.40 3.82
N LYS A 75 -8.01 5.12 5.05
CA LYS A 75 -9.40 5.33 5.53
C LYS A 75 -9.75 6.80 5.70
N ARG A 76 -8.76 7.67 5.86
CA ARG A 76 -8.93 9.11 6.14
C ARG A 76 -8.49 9.99 4.99
N LEU A 77 -7.80 9.43 4.00
CA LEU A 77 -7.28 10.17 2.86
C LEU A 77 -8.40 10.54 1.89
N CYS A 78 -8.61 11.83 1.67
CA CYS A 78 -9.47 12.38 0.63
C CYS A 78 -8.66 13.22 -0.37
N ASP A 79 -9.31 13.69 -1.44
CA ASP A 79 -8.64 14.45 -2.51
C ASP A 79 -7.85 15.66 -1.96
N GLY A 80 -8.42 16.44 -1.05
CA GLY A 80 -7.76 17.60 -0.43
C GLY A 80 -6.40 17.26 0.20
N ASN A 81 -6.38 16.23 1.04
CA ASN A 81 -5.14 15.79 1.68
C ASN A 81 -4.17 15.15 0.68
N LEU A 82 -4.66 14.37 -0.28
CA LEU A 82 -3.83 13.78 -1.33
C LEU A 82 -3.15 14.87 -2.17
N MET A 83 -3.87 15.91 -2.55
CA MET A 83 -3.32 17.05 -3.30
C MET A 83 -2.21 17.75 -2.52
N GLN A 84 -2.41 18.00 -1.22
CA GLN A 84 -1.38 18.58 -0.35
C GLN A 84 -0.13 17.70 -0.26
N ILE A 85 -0.32 16.39 -0.11
CA ILE A 85 0.79 15.42 -0.04
C ILE A 85 1.55 15.37 -1.36
N ALA A 86 0.84 15.26 -2.49
CA ALA A 86 1.45 15.21 -3.81
C ALA A 86 2.15 16.52 -4.20
N ALA A 87 1.71 17.67 -3.69
CA ALA A 87 2.36 18.96 -3.91
C ALA A 87 3.79 19.00 -3.34
N MET A 88 4.07 18.24 -2.27
CA MET A 88 5.42 18.18 -1.67
C MET A 88 6.47 17.58 -2.60
N ALA A 89 6.04 16.77 -3.57
CA ALA A 89 6.92 16.21 -4.60
C ALA A 89 7.37 17.24 -5.66
N LYS A 90 6.79 18.45 -5.69
CA LYS A 90 7.14 19.55 -6.61
C LYS A 90 7.24 19.10 -8.07
N GLY A 91 6.28 18.30 -8.52
CA GLY A 91 6.20 17.76 -9.88
C GLY A 91 7.11 16.58 -10.19
N LYS A 92 7.88 16.09 -9.21
CA LYS A 92 8.84 14.99 -9.36
C LYS A 92 8.35 13.65 -8.82
N LEU A 93 7.07 13.54 -8.42
CA LEU A 93 6.50 12.26 -7.97
C LEU A 93 6.67 11.19 -9.05
N ARG A 94 7.25 10.04 -8.68
CA ARG A 94 7.52 8.93 -9.59
C ARG A 94 6.56 7.77 -9.39
N THR A 95 6.24 7.48 -8.14
CA THR A 95 5.34 6.40 -7.74
C THR A 95 4.20 6.97 -6.90
N LEU A 96 2.97 6.75 -7.34
CA LEU A 96 1.77 6.96 -6.55
C LEU A 96 1.11 5.60 -6.32
N ALA A 97 1.10 5.14 -5.07
CA ALA A 97 0.46 3.89 -4.68
C ALA A 97 -0.60 4.14 -3.60
N LEU A 98 -1.88 3.98 -3.96
CA LEU A 98 -3.04 4.19 -3.11
C LEU A 98 -3.77 2.86 -2.94
N PHE A 99 -3.67 2.25 -1.75
CA PHE A 99 -4.28 0.96 -1.47
C PHE A 99 -5.58 1.13 -0.69
N ASN A 100 -6.70 0.74 -1.30
CA ASN A 100 -8.04 0.81 -0.70
C ASN A 100 -8.41 2.23 -0.23
N CYS A 101 -8.03 3.27 -0.99
CA CYS A 101 -8.42 4.66 -0.71
C CYS A 101 -9.78 4.95 -1.36
N SER A 102 -10.87 4.69 -0.64
CA SER A 102 -12.25 4.79 -1.15
C SER A 102 -12.77 6.23 -1.31
N HIS A 103 -12.15 7.20 -0.65
CA HIS A 103 -12.55 8.62 -0.68
C HIS A 103 -11.77 9.46 -1.71
N ILE A 104 -10.95 8.81 -2.56
CA ILE A 104 -10.27 9.46 -3.66
C ILE A 104 -11.15 9.39 -4.90
N THR A 105 -11.36 10.52 -5.54
CA THR A 105 -12.18 10.65 -6.74
C THR A 105 -11.33 10.84 -7.99
N ASP A 106 -11.99 10.73 -9.14
CA ASP A 106 -11.36 10.99 -10.43
C ASP A 106 -10.71 12.38 -10.50
N ASP A 107 -11.33 13.40 -9.89
CA ASP A 107 -10.83 14.79 -9.93
C ASP A 107 -9.57 14.93 -9.09
N GLY A 108 -9.54 14.30 -7.91
CA GLY A 108 -8.34 14.25 -7.07
C GLY A 108 -7.19 13.55 -7.79
N LEU A 109 -7.44 12.39 -8.41
CA LEU A 109 -6.43 11.68 -9.19
C LEU A 109 -5.96 12.52 -10.38
N GLN A 110 -6.88 13.13 -11.12
CA GLN A 110 -6.59 13.95 -12.29
C GLN A 110 -5.70 15.16 -11.93
N TRP A 111 -5.98 15.82 -10.80
CA TRP A 111 -5.15 16.92 -10.33
C TRP A 111 -3.72 16.46 -10.03
N VAL A 112 -3.58 15.32 -9.33
CA VAL A 112 -2.25 14.79 -8.93
C VAL A 112 -1.39 14.49 -10.15
N VAL A 113 -1.96 13.86 -11.19
CA VAL A 113 -1.21 13.55 -12.43
C VAL A 113 -0.89 14.81 -13.24
N GLN A 114 -1.75 15.83 -13.23
CA GLN A 114 -1.47 17.11 -13.90
C GLN A 114 -0.30 17.83 -13.25
N GLN A 115 -0.22 17.82 -11.91
CA GLN A 115 0.86 18.48 -11.18
C GLN A 115 2.16 17.67 -11.17
N ASN A 116 2.10 16.36 -11.41
CA ASN A 116 3.24 15.46 -11.35
C ASN A 116 3.40 14.65 -12.64
N PRO A 117 3.97 15.25 -13.70
CA PRO A 117 4.14 14.59 -14.99
C PRO A 117 5.11 13.40 -14.95
N CYS A 118 6.00 13.33 -13.95
CA CYS A 118 7.03 12.29 -13.83
C CYS A 118 6.52 10.93 -13.30
N ILE A 119 5.23 10.77 -13.04
CA ILE A 119 4.66 9.52 -12.52
C ILE A 119 4.85 8.42 -13.57
N ASN A 120 5.60 7.38 -13.19
CA ASN A 120 5.83 6.19 -14.00
C ASN A 120 5.28 4.91 -13.36
N LYS A 121 4.79 4.98 -12.12
CA LYS A 121 4.05 3.91 -11.45
C LYS A 121 2.80 4.48 -10.79
N LEU A 122 1.63 4.07 -11.28
CA LEU A 122 0.34 4.45 -10.74
C LEU A 122 -0.38 3.19 -10.26
N LEU A 123 -0.40 2.96 -8.96
CA LEU A 123 -1.04 1.80 -8.36
C LEU A 123 -2.21 2.27 -7.51
N ILE A 124 -3.43 1.95 -7.91
CA ILE A 124 -4.67 2.39 -7.25
C ILE A 124 -5.62 1.20 -6.95
N PRO A 125 -5.12 0.06 -6.44
CA PRO A 125 -5.99 -1.08 -6.21
C PRO A 125 -6.97 -0.82 -5.05
N GLY A 126 -8.23 -1.20 -5.26
CA GLY A 126 -9.31 -1.04 -4.28
C GLY A 126 -9.76 0.42 -4.09
N CYS A 127 -9.33 1.36 -4.93
CA CYS A 127 -9.83 2.72 -4.95
C CYS A 127 -11.22 2.78 -5.60
N THR A 128 -12.23 2.46 -4.80
CA THR A 128 -13.63 2.35 -5.25
C THR A 128 -14.29 3.68 -5.64
N GLY A 129 -13.72 4.82 -5.26
CA GLY A 129 -14.18 6.15 -5.65
C GLY A 129 -13.75 6.57 -7.07
N LEU A 130 -12.90 5.76 -7.72
CA LEU A 130 -12.44 5.98 -9.08
C LEU A 130 -13.31 5.24 -10.10
N THR A 131 -13.42 5.83 -11.29
CA THR A 131 -14.08 5.23 -12.44
C THR A 131 -13.07 4.79 -13.51
N PRO A 132 -13.40 3.80 -14.36
CA PRO A 132 -12.56 3.45 -15.50
C PRO A 132 -12.23 4.67 -16.38
N GLU A 133 -13.20 5.56 -16.60
CA GLU A 133 -13.04 6.79 -17.38
C GLU A 133 -12.08 7.77 -16.71
N GLY A 134 -12.15 7.92 -15.38
CA GLY A 134 -11.21 8.73 -14.60
C GLY A 134 -9.78 8.25 -14.71
N VAL A 135 -9.59 6.93 -14.58
CA VAL A 135 -8.27 6.31 -14.76
C VAL A 135 -7.76 6.53 -16.18
N ILE A 136 -8.60 6.34 -17.21
CA ILE A 136 -8.22 6.58 -18.61
C ILE A 136 -7.81 8.05 -18.82
N ARG A 137 -8.57 9.01 -18.29
CA ARG A 137 -8.21 10.44 -18.36
C ARG A 137 -6.84 10.72 -17.72
N ALA A 138 -6.58 10.13 -16.55
CA ALA A 138 -5.32 10.30 -15.85
C ALA A 138 -4.14 9.70 -16.64
N VAL A 139 -4.29 8.47 -17.14
CA VAL A 139 -3.25 7.78 -17.94
C VAL A 139 -2.99 8.51 -19.26
N LYS A 140 -4.04 9.00 -19.94
CA LYS A 140 -3.92 9.83 -21.14
C LYS A 140 -3.12 11.10 -20.87
N THR A 141 -3.39 11.76 -19.74
CA THR A 141 -2.67 12.97 -19.32
C THR A 141 -1.18 12.71 -19.17
N LEU A 142 -0.82 11.63 -18.47
CA LEU A 142 0.59 11.23 -18.28
C LEU A 142 1.28 10.89 -19.62
N SER A 143 0.57 10.16 -20.49
CA SER A 143 1.08 9.79 -21.83
C SER A 143 1.38 11.01 -22.70
N GLN A 144 0.53 12.05 -22.66
CA GLN A 144 0.71 13.29 -23.42
C GLN A 144 1.87 14.16 -22.90
N GLN A 145 2.26 14.01 -21.64
CA GLN A 145 3.35 14.77 -21.02
C GLN A 145 4.74 14.20 -21.33
N GLY A 146 4.84 13.17 -22.18
CA GLY A 146 6.11 12.61 -22.66
C GLY A 146 6.78 11.61 -21.71
N HIS A 147 6.11 11.23 -20.62
CA HIS A 147 6.58 10.20 -19.69
C HIS A 147 5.82 8.89 -19.88
N THR A 148 6.56 7.79 -20.01
CA THR A 148 5.96 6.46 -20.15
C THR A 148 5.60 5.89 -18.78
N LEU A 149 4.31 5.66 -18.57
CA LEU A 149 3.81 4.94 -17.41
C LEU A 149 4.21 3.45 -17.55
N LYS A 150 5.05 2.97 -16.64
CA LYS A 150 5.60 1.61 -16.65
C LYS A 150 4.71 0.60 -15.93
N SER A 151 3.95 1.06 -14.94
CA SER A 151 3.08 0.20 -14.15
C SER A 151 1.77 0.92 -13.81
N LEU A 152 0.66 0.27 -14.09
CA LEU A 152 -0.70 0.70 -13.80
C LEU A 152 -1.45 -0.43 -13.09
N TRP A 153 -1.78 -0.26 -11.81
CA TRP A 153 -2.60 -1.25 -11.09
C TRP A 153 -3.97 -0.68 -10.76
N ILE A 154 -5.02 -1.35 -11.22
CA ILE A 154 -6.40 -0.86 -11.19
C ILE A 154 -7.39 -1.91 -10.67
N ASN A 155 -6.90 -3.04 -10.14
CA ASN A 155 -7.77 -4.05 -9.54
C ASN A 155 -8.67 -3.43 -8.45
N GLY A 156 -9.98 -3.65 -8.52
CA GLY A 156 -10.92 -3.11 -7.54
C GLY A 156 -11.45 -1.71 -7.88
N VAL A 157 -11.06 -1.12 -9.01
CA VAL A 157 -11.85 -0.06 -9.66
C VAL A 157 -13.14 -0.68 -10.17
N TYR A 158 -14.28 -0.04 -9.88
CA TYR A 158 -15.59 -0.59 -10.22
C TYR A 158 -15.84 -0.61 -11.73
N ASN A 159 -16.53 -1.66 -12.20
CA ASN A 159 -17.08 -1.76 -13.55
C ASN A 159 -16.06 -1.58 -14.71
N VAL A 160 -14.81 -2.01 -14.51
CA VAL A 160 -13.82 -2.07 -15.61
C VAL A 160 -14.28 -3.10 -16.64
N GLN A 161 -14.26 -2.72 -17.92
CA GLN A 161 -14.71 -3.52 -19.07
C GLN A 161 -13.56 -3.73 -20.05
N LYS A 162 -13.72 -4.63 -21.02
CA LYS A 162 -12.66 -4.96 -21.99
C LYS A 162 -12.15 -3.75 -22.78
N HIS A 163 -13.08 -2.94 -23.29
CA HIS A 163 -12.74 -1.75 -24.08
C HIS A 163 -11.96 -0.70 -23.26
N HIS A 164 -12.17 -0.66 -21.94
CA HIS A 164 -11.36 0.17 -21.03
C HIS A 164 -9.91 -0.31 -21.00
N LEU A 165 -9.68 -1.62 -20.90
CA LEU A 165 -8.32 -2.18 -20.93
C LEU A 165 -7.65 -1.96 -22.28
N GLU A 166 -8.36 -2.15 -23.40
CA GLU A 166 -7.84 -1.88 -24.75
C GLU A 166 -7.39 -0.41 -24.88
N THR A 167 -8.20 0.52 -24.37
CA THR A 167 -7.88 1.94 -24.34
C THR A 167 -6.64 2.21 -23.48
N LEU A 168 -6.55 1.63 -22.29
CA LEU A 168 -5.40 1.79 -21.41
C LEU A 168 -4.12 1.23 -22.05
N HIS A 169 -4.18 0.05 -22.67
CA HIS A 169 -3.05 -0.55 -23.37
C HIS A 169 -2.54 0.34 -24.51
N SER A 170 -3.42 1.02 -25.24
CA SER A 170 -3.02 1.95 -26.30
C SER A 170 -2.15 3.11 -25.78
N TYR A 171 -2.39 3.58 -24.56
CA TYR A 171 -1.63 4.69 -23.96
C TYR A 171 -0.32 4.24 -23.29
N LEU A 172 -0.31 3.04 -22.72
CA LEU A 172 0.83 2.53 -21.96
C LEU A 172 2.01 2.11 -22.85
N GLN A 173 1.78 1.81 -24.13
CA GLN A 173 2.81 1.36 -25.09
C GLN A 173 3.63 0.16 -24.57
N ILE A 174 3.06 -0.66 -23.66
CA ILE A 174 3.73 -1.82 -23.08
C ILE A 174 3.83 -2.91 -24.16
N PRO A 175 5.02 -3.47 -24.44
CA PRO A 175 5.16 -4.59 -25.34
C PRO A 175 4.41 -5.82 -24.81
N ALA A 176 3.70 -6.55 -25.68
CA ALA A 176 2.95 -7.74 -25.30
C ALA A 176 3.81 -8.81 -24.59
N SER A 177 5.13 -8.83 -24.82
CA SER A 177 6.11 -9.71 -24.16
C SER A 177 6.29 -9.44 -22.65
N GLU A 178 5.88 -8.27 -22.15
CA GLU A 178 5.99 -7.88 -20.74
C GLU A 178 4.70 -8.14 -19.95
N HIS A 179 3.63 -8.60 -20.60
CA HIS A 179 2.37 -8.98 -19.96
C HIS A 179 2.54 -10.32 -19.24
N ARG A 180 3.35 -10.32 -18.18
CA ARG A 180 3.51 -11.48 -17.30
C ARG A 180 2.28 -11.59 -16.40
N PRO A 181 1.72 -12.80 -16.23
CA PRO A 181 0.64 -13.01 -15.27
C PRO A 181 1.09 -12.65 -13.86
N MET A 182 0.16 -12.17 -13.04
CA MET A 182 0.48 -11.94 -11.63
C MET A 182 0.79 -13.30 -11.00
N SER A 183 1.99 -13.43 -10.44
CA SER A 183 2.30 -14.56 -9.57
C SER A 183 1.55 -14.37 -8.26
N PHE A 184 0.76 -15.37 -7.85
CA PHE A 184 0.13 -15.36 -6.53
C PHE A 184 1.22 -15.06 -5.49
N PRO A 185 1.00 -14.13 -4.54
CA PRO A 185 1.99 -13.84 -3.51
C PRO A 185 2.18 -15.11 -2.67
N SER A 186 3.21 -15.92 -2.98
CA SER A 186 3.39 -17.24 -2.35
C SER A 186 3.82 -17.14 -0.88
N HIS A 187 4.08 -15.95 -0.39
CA HIS A 187 4.50 -15.62 0.95
C HIS A 187 3.90 -14.26 1.27
N GLY A 188 3.45 -14.07 2.51
CA GLY A 188 2.76 -12.90 3.07
C GLY A 188 3.33 -11.50 2.82
N ASN A 189 4.29 -11.31 1.92
CA ASN A 189 4.62 -10.01 1.35
C ASN A 189 3.36 -9.39 0.74
N THR A 190 2.67 -8.62 1.58
CA THR A 190 1.89 -7.46 1.22
C THR A 190 2.58 -6.75 0.04
N ASN A 191 1.78 -6.24 -0.89
CA ASN A 191 2.28 -5.49 -2.04
C ASN A 191 3.28 -4.38 -1.63
N PHE A 192 3.21 -3.93 -0.38
CA PHE A 192 4.10 -3.00 0.31
C PHE A 192 5.60 -3.35 0.25
N LEU A 193 6.02 -4.53 0.71
CA LEU A 193 7.44 -4.91 0.66
C LEU A 193 7.92 -5.03 -0.79
N ARG A 194 7.08 -5.49 -1.71
CA ARG A 194 7.45 -5.59 -3.13
C ARG A 194 7.61 -4.23 -3.80
N LEU A 195 6.76 -3.26 -3.47
CA LEU A 195 6.89 -1.87 -3.93
C LEU A 195 8.19 -1.24 -3.42
N ARG A 196 8.52 -1.45 -2.14
CA ARG A 196 9.74 -0.91 -1.52
C ARG A 196 11.02 -1.53 -2.11
N HIS A 197 10.95 -2.79 -2.52
CA HIS A 197 12.08 -3.54 -3.08
C HIS A 197 12.15 -3.55 -4.62
N HIS A 198 11.33 -2.77 -5.33
CA HIS A 198 11.39 -2.66 -6.80
C HIS A 198 11.34 -4.02 -7.55
N ILE A 199 10.68 -5.03 -6.99
CA ILE A 199 10.58 -6.35 -7.63
C ILE A 199 9.67 -6.23 -8.86
N ASP A 200 10.01 -6.89 -9.97
CA ASP A 200 9.29 -6.94 -11.26
C ASP A 200 7.76 -7.06 -11.09
N LEU A 201 7.07 -5.93 -10.95
CA LEU A 201 5.62 -5.87 -10.91
C LEU A 201 5.11 -5.98 -12.35
N PRO A 202 4.05 -6.76 -12.61
CA PRO A 202 3.44 -6.75 -13.93
C PRO A 202 3.02 -5.31 -14.28
N PRO A 203 3.23 -4.89 -15.55
CA PRO A 203 2.86 -3.55 -16.00
C PRO A 203 1.37 -3.22 -15.78
N ILE A 204 0.48 -4.22 -15.85
CA ILE A 204 -0.92 -4.10 -15.47
C ILE A 204 -1.35 -5.31 -14.62
N ASP A 205 -2.14 -5.09 -13.58
CA ASP A 205 -2.61 -6.14 -12.66
C ASP A 205 -3.92 -6.80 -13.11
N VAL A 206 -4.66 -6.18 -14.02
CA VAL A 206 -5.92 -6.70 -14.58
C VAL A 206 -5.71 -7.19 -16.01
N GLN A 207 -6.25 -8.36 -16.33
CA GLN A 207 -6.23 -9.00 -17.65
C GLN A 207 -7.61 -9.60 -17.96
N ILE A 208 -7.85 -9.97 -19.23
CA ILE A 208 -9.02 -10.76 -19.58
C ILE A 208 -8.83 -12.19 -19.08
N CYS A 209 -9.75 -12.67 -18.24
CA CYS A 209 -9.69 -14.02 -17.70
C CYS A 209 -10.00 -15.05 -18.79
N PRO A 210 -9.14 -16.06 -19.04
CA PRO A 210 -9.39 -17.07 -20.08
C PRO A 210 -10.55 -18.04 -19.76
N ARG A 211 -11.13 -17.96 -18.55
CA ARG A 211 -12.20 -18.84 -18.07
C ARG A 211 -13.59 -18.21 -18.12
N CYS A 212 -13.69 -16.94 -17.78
CA CYS A 212 -14.97 -16.21 -17.76
C CYS A 212 -14.99 -15.02 -18.71
N ASP A 213 -13.89 -14.74 -19.41
CA ASP A 213 -13.80 -13.65 -20.39
C ASP A 213 -14.05 -12.24 -19.79
N GLU A 214 -13.91 -12.11 -18.46
CA GLU A 214 -14.08 -10.85 -17.73
C GLU A 214 -12.73 -10.19 -17.36
N PRO A 215 -12.64 -8.84 -17.31
CA PRO A 215 -11.49 -8.10 -16.78
C PRO A 215 -11.26 -8.37 -15.28
N ARG A 216 -10.24 -9.15 -14.94
CA ARG A 216 -9.92 -9.52 -13.54
C ARG A 216 -8.42 -9.67 -13.34
N MET A 217 -7.97 -9.70 -12.08
CA MET A 217 -6.64 -10.24 -11.80
C MET A 217 -6.60 -11.71 -12.22
N VAL A 218 -5.63 -12.07 -13.05
CA VAL A 218 -5.44 -13.43 -13.57
C VAL A 218 -4.13 -13.98 -13.03
N PHE A 219 -4.20 -15.20 -12.51
CA PHE A 219 -3.06 -15.85 -11.86
C PHE A 219 -2.73 -17.16 -12.54
N ASP A 220 -1.43 -17.44 -12.61
CA ASP A 220 -0.91 -18.77 -12.92
C ASP A 220 -0.78 -19.61 -11.65
N CYS A 221 -1.01 -20.92 -11.78
CA CYS A 221 -0.83 -21.82 -10.66
C CYS A 221 0.66 -22.05 -10.33
N PRO A 222 1.09 -21.85 -9.07
CA PRO A 222 2.46 -22.13 -8.65
C PRO A 222 2.77 -23.62 -8.50
N ARG A 223 1.76 -24.50 -8.52
CA ARG A 223 1.96 -25.96 -8.41
C ARG A 223 2.67 -26.48 -9.66
N LYS A 224 3.80 -27.14 -9.48
CA LYS A 224 4.56 -27.78 -10.57
C LYS A 224 3.71 -28.74 -11.39
N SER A 225 2.83 -29.52 -10.76
CA SER A 225 1.89 -30.42 -11.44
C SER A 225 0.97 -29.71 -12.44
N CYS A 226 0.62 -28.44 -12.18
CA CYS A 226 -0.16 -27.61 -13.09
C CYS A 226 0.70 -26.96 -14.17
N GLN A 227 2.00 -26.74 -13.91
CA GLN A 227 2.95 -26.15 -14.85
C GLN A 227 3.42 -27.16 -15.89
N PHE A 228 3.62 -28.44 -15.52
CA PHE A 228 4.05 -29.50 -16.44
C PHE A 228 3.01 -29.89 -17.51
N LYS A 229 1.72 -29.59 -17.30
CA LYS A 229 0.69 -29.80 -18.32
C LYS A 229 0.87 -28.91 -19.57
N LYS A 230 1.80 -27.95 -19.55
CA LYS A 230 2.15 -27.05 -20.66
C LYS A 230 2.85 -27.75 -21.83
N GLU A 231 3.52 -28.89 -21.62
CA GLU A 231 4.45 -29.45 -22.62
C GLU A 231 3.96 -30.72 -23.35
N GLY A 232 2.78 -31.26 -23.04
CA GLY A 232 2.36 -32.52 -23.66
C GLY A 232 0.89 -32.93 -23.59
N SER A 233 -0.05 -32.05 -23.24
CA SER A 233 -1.46 -32.44 -23.12
C SER A 233 -2.44 -31.31 -23.48
N THR A 234 -3.53 -31.67 -24.17
CA THR A 234 -4.69 -30.84 -24.57
C THR A 234 -5.50 -30.26 -23.39
N GLY A 235 -4.96 -30.28 -22.16
CA GLY A 235 -5.62 -29.72 -20.99
C GLY A 235 -5.42 -28.20 -20.92
N MET A 236 -6.51 -27.46 -20.68
CA MET A 236 -6.44 -26.00 -20.46
C MET A 236 -5.48 -25.66 -19.32
N GLU A 237 -4.61 -24.67 -19.53
CA GLU A 237 -3.67 -24.17 -18.52
C GLU A 237 -4.40 -23.80 -17.21
N CYS A 238 -3.78 -24.06 -16.05
CA CYS A 238 -4.30 -23.66 -14.73
C CYS A 238 -4.09 -22.15 -14.47
N ARG A 239 -4.70 -21.36 -15.34
CA ARG A 239 -4.68 -19.90 -15.40
C ARG A 239 -6.11 -19.38 -15.34
N GLY A 240 -6.35 -18.39 -14.50
CA GLY A 240 -7.68 -17.83 -14.30
C GLY A 240 -7.74 -16.87 -13.13
N CYS A 241 -8.86 -16.16 -13.00
CA CYS A 241 -9.15 -15.29 -11.87
C CYS A 241 -9.50 -16.10 -10.61
N SER A 242 -9.54 -15.42 -9.46
CA SER A 242 -9.87 -16.03 -8.16
C SER A 242 -11.27 -16.63 -8.08
N LEU A 243 -12.21 -16.17 -8.92
CA LEU A 243 -13.58 -16.71 -8.98
C LEU A 243 -13.67 -17.99 -9.82
N CYS A 244 -12.91 -18.06 -10.92
CA CYS A 244 -12.95 -19.21 -11.81
C CYS A 244 -12.08 -20.38 -11.32
N ILE A 245 -11.00 -20.06 -10.61
CA ILE A 245 -10.09 -21.05 -10.03
C ILE A 245 -9.89 -20.66 -8.57
N PRO A 246 -10.65 -21.27 -7.64
CA PRO A 246 -10.42 -21.15 -6.21
C PRO A 246 -8.99 -21.60 -5.85
N ARG A 247 -8.30 -20.79 -5.05
CA ARG A 247 -6.88 -20.97 -4.71
C ARG A 247 -6.66 -20.78 -3.22
N CYS A 248 -5.71 -21.53 -2.69
CA CYS A 248 -5.25 -21.36 -1.32
C CYS A 248 -4.68 -19.95 -1.11
N ALA A 249 -5.17 -19.22 -0.11
CA ALA A 249 -4.74 -17.86 0.19
C ALA A 249 -3.26 -17.76 0.60
N GLU A 250 -2.67 -18.84 1.12
CA GLU A 250 -1.25 -18.89 1.47
C GLU A 250 -0.32 -19.15 0.28
N CYS A 251 -0.52 -20.28 -0.40
CA CYS A 251 0.43 -20.73 -1.42
C CYS A 251 0.01 -20.35 -2.84
N GLY A 252 -1.22 -19.91 -3.06
CA GLY A 252 -1.78 -19.59 -4.38
C GLY A 252 -2.06 -20.80 -5.28
N GLY A 253 -1.78 -22.01 -4.79
CA GLY A 253 -2.11 -23.24 -5.48
C GLY A 253 -3.62 -23.39 -5.63
N CYS A 254 -4.08 -23.81 -6.80
CA CYS A 254 -5.48 -24.19 -6.99
C CYS A 254 -5.85 -25.33 -6.04
N PHE A 255 -7.11 -25.40 -5.62
CA PHE A 255 -7.61 -26.59 -4.94
C PHE A 255 -7.71 -27.75 -5.94
N ASP A 256 -7.38 -28.95 -5.49
CA ASP A 256 -7.63 -30.15 -6.28
C ASP A 256 -9.12 -30.45 -6.23
N ALA A 257 -9.69 -31.06 -7.27
CA ALA A 257 -11.13 -31.36 -7.34
C ALA A 257 -11.66 -32.23 -6.18
N PHE A 258 -10.75 -32.87 -5.43
CA PHE A 258 -11.04 -33.73 -4.29
C PHE A 258 -10.30 -33.29 -3.01
N GLY A 259 -9.61 -32.15 -3.04
CA GLY A 259 -8.84 -31.66 -1.90
C GLY A 259 -9.74 -30.99 -0.87
N GLU A 260 -9.51 -31.27 0.41
CA GLU A 260 -10.18 -30.59 1.51
C GLU A 260 -9.77 -29.11 1.55
N ILE A 261 -10.77 -28.24 1.66
CA ILE A 261 -10.60 -26.80 1.81
C ILE A 261 -10.78 -26.48 3.29
N GLU A 262 -9.76 -25.86 3.86
CA GLU A 262 -9.74 -25.47 5.27
C GLU A 262 -9.97 -23.97 5.40
N GLU A 263 -10.78 -23.56 6.36
CA GLU A 263 -11.10 -22.15 6.58
C GLU A 263 -10.14 -21.50 7.58
N ALA A 264 -9.57 -20.35 7.21
CA ALA A 264 -8.82 -19.49 8.12
C ALA A 264 -9.77 -18.66 9.02
N VAL A 265 -9.25 -18.07 10.11
CA VAL A 265 -10.02 -17.14 10.96
C VAL A 265 -10.54 -15.94 10.16
N CYS A 266 -9.79 -15.50 9.15
CA CYS A 266 -10.18 -14.40 8.27
C CYS A 266 -11.23 -14.81 7.21
N GLY A 267 -11.72 -16.05 7.20
CA GLY A 267 -12.66 -16.56 6.19
C GLY A 267 -12.01 -16.85 4.83
N ASP A 268 -10.69 -16.73 4.73
CA ASP A 268 -9.94 -17.12 3.53
C ASP A 268 -9.75 -18.64 3.48
N ASP A 269 -9.81 -19.20 2.27
CA ASP A 269 -9.64 -20.64 2.04
C ASP A 269 -8.16 -21.04 1.98
N LEU A 270 -7.81 -22.14 2.67
CA LEU A 270 -6.48 -22.70 2.76
C LEU A 270 -6.46 -24.16 2.30
N CYS A 271 -5.37 -24.61 1.70
CA CYS A 271 -5.16 -26.04 1.50
C CYS A 271 -4.69 -26.67 2.81
N SER A 272 -4.99 -27.96 3.02
CA SER A 272 -4.65 -28.67 4.26
C SER A 272 -3.16 -28.54 4.63
N ASN A 273 -2.26 -28.60 3.65
CA ASN A 273 -0.83 -28.42 3.91
C ASN A 273 -0.50 -27.03 4.50
N CYS A 274 -1.04 -25.96 3.93
CA CYS A 274 -0.84 -24.61 4.46
C CYS A 274 -1.50 -24.45 5.83
N TRP A 275 -2.73 -24.92 5.97
CA TRP A 275 -3.48 -24.86 7.23
C TRP A 275 -2.76 -25.59 8.38
N LEU A 276 -2.13 -26.74 8.10
CA LEU A 276 -1.37 -27.51 9.09
C LEU A 276 -0.14 -26.77 9.60
N HIS A 277 0.56 -26.03 8.73
CA HIS A 277 1.82 -25.37 9.04
C HIS A 277 1.68 -23.94 9.58
N LEU A 278 0.48 -23.35 9.52
CA LEU A 278 0.25 -22.02 10.08
C LEU A 278 0.00 -22.07 11.60
N PRO A 279 0.44 -21.06 12.37
CA PRO A 279 0.09 -20.93 13.79
C PRO A 279 -1.43 -20.81 13.99
N LYS A 280 -1.98 -21.58 14.93
CA LYS A 280 -3.42 -21.67 15.17
C LYS A 280 -3.82 -20.98 16.46
N CYS A 281 -5.03 -20.42 16.46
CA CYS A 281 -5.65 -19.88 17.65
C CYS A 281 -5.85 -21.00 18.68
N SER A 282 -5.45 -20.77 19.93
CA SER A 282 -5.59 -21.73 21.02
C SER A 282 -7.04 -22.14 21.33
N PHE A 283 -8.04 -21.37 20.89
CA PHE A 283 -9.46 -21.64 21.15
C PHE A 283 -10.19 -22.28 19.98
N CYS A 284 -10.13 -21.69 18.79
CA CYS A 284 -10.86 -22.21 17.63
C CYS A 284 -10.03 -23.15 16.74
N ASN A 285 -8.74 -23.33 17.04
CA ASN A 285 -7.80 -24.14 16.25
C ASN A 285 -7.70 -23.72 14.77
N LYS A 286 -8.09 -22.48 14.43
CA LYS A 286 -7.96 -21.92 13.08
C LYS A 286 -6.77 -20.96 13.00
N PRO A 287 -6.00 -20.95 11.89
CA PRO A 287 -4.94 -19.99 11.66
C PRO A 287 -5.47 -18.69 11.02
N TYR A 288 -4.69 -17.61 11.07
CA TYR A 288 -4.83 -16.52 10.09
C TYR A 288 -4.02 -16.86 8.84
N CYS A 289 -4.49 -16.41 7.66
CA CYS A 289 -3.58 -16.32 6.52
C CYS A 289 -2.52 -15.24 6.81
N LYS A 290 -1.30 -15.35 6.25
CA LYS A 290 -0.17 -14.45 6.53
C LYS A 290 -0.51 -13.00 6.28
N ARG A 291 -1.25 -12.70 5.20
CA ARG A 291 -1.74 -11.35 4.91
C ARG A 291 -2.48 -10.75 6.11
N HIS A 292 -3.41 -11.49 6.69
CA HIS A 292 -4.20 -11.02 7.82
C HIS A 292 -3.47 -11.18 9.18
N ALA A 293 -2.47 -12.05 9.28
CA ALA A 293 -1.57 -12.11 10.43
C ALA A 293 -0.68 -10.85 10.52
N GLU A 294 -0.22 -10.29 9.40
CA GLU A 294 0.56 -9.05 9.42
C GLU A 294 -0.33 -7.84 9.75
N GLU A 295 -1.55 -7.77 9.20
CA GLU A 295 -2.51 -6.71 9.54
C GLU A 295 -2.90 -6.69 11.03
N ASN A 296 -2.88 -7.85 11.68
CA ASN A 296 -3.23 -8.03 13.09
C ASN A 296 -2.01 -8.13 14.00
N SER A 297 -0.91 -7.41 13.71
CA SER A 297 0.38 -7.36 14.44
C SER A 297 0.33 -7.02 15.96
N ARG A 298 -0.75 -7.36 16.66
CA ARG A 298 -0.84 -7.66 18.10
C ARG A 298 -0.42 -9.09 18.44
N PHE A 299 0.33 -9.77 17.58
CA PHE A 299 0.91 -11.08 17.92
C PHE A 299 2.04 -10.88 18.92
N THR A 300 1.70 -10.84 20.21
CA THR A 300 2.67 -10.96 21.29
C THR A 300 3.44 -12.26 21.08
N SER A 301 4.72 -12.16 20.68
CA SER A 301 5.70 -13.25 20.75
C SER A 301 6.04 -13.53 22.22
N GLY A 302 5.04 -13.90 22.99
CA GLY A 302 5.17 -14.47 24.32
C GLY A 302 4.98 -15.99 24.24
N SER A 303 5.54 -16.73 25.19
CA SER A 303 5.45 -18.19 25.29
C SER A 303 4.04 -18.75 25.51
N THR A 304 3.02 -17.89 25.58
CA THR A 304 1.61 -18.22 25.70
C THR A 304 0.97 -18.09 24.32
N GLY A 305 0.49 -19.20 23.75
CA GLY A 305 -0.03 -19.27 22.37
C GLY A 305 -1.01 -18.15 21.95
N PHE A 306 -1.23 -18.02 20.65
CA PHE A 306 -2.02 -16.93 20.07
C PHE A 306 -3.54 -17.15 20.22
N VAL A 307 -4.28 -16.06 20.45
CA VAL A 307 -5.75 -16.04 20.47
C VAL A 307 -6.24 -15.06 19.40
N CYS A 308 -7.14 -15.50 18.53
CA CYS A 308 -7.65 -14.66 17.45
C CYS A 308 -8.70 -13.65 17.91
N ASP A 309 -8.88 -12.58 17.13
CA ASP A 309 -9.81 -11.49 17.48
C ASP A 309 -11.26 -11.97 17.60
N ALA A 310 -11.67 -12.93 16.77
CA ALA A 310 -13.00 -13.52 16.84
C ALA A 310 -13.24 -14.26 18.17
N CYS A 311 -12.25 -15.02 18.65
CA CYS A 311 -12.34 -15.70 19.95
C CYS A 311 -12.24 -14.71 21.10
N ARG A 312 -11.39 -13.68 20.98
CA ARG A 312 -11.24 -12.63 21.98
C ARG A 312 -12.53 -11.81 22.15
N ALA A 313 -13.20 -11.46 21.06
CA ALA A 313 -14.47 -10.74 21.11
C ALA A 313 -15.55 -11.56 21.84
N LYS A 314 -15.68 -12.86 21.52
CA LYS A 314 -16.60 -13.77 22.22
C LYS A 314 -16.31 -13.89 23.71
N PHE A 315 -15.03 -13.95 24.09
CA PHE A 315 -14.65 -13.99 25.51
C PHE A 315 -15.03 -12.71 26.25
N VAL A 316 -14.78 -11.54 25.64
CA VAL A 316 -15.16 -10.24 26.24
C VAL A 316 -16.68 -10.12 26.37
N GLU A 317 -17.44 -10.49 25.34
CA GLU A 317 -18.90 -10.51 25.40
C GLU A 317 -19.41 -11.41 26.54
N SER A 318 -18.83 -12.60 26.73
CA SER A 318 -19.25 -13.49 27.80
C SER A 318 -19.06 -12.91 29.21
N LEU A 319 -18.04 -12.07 29.43
CA LEU A 319 -17.80 -11.44 30.73
C LEU A 319 -18.85 -10.36 31.06
N TYR A 320 -19.32 -9.61 30.06
CA TYR A 320 -20.33 -8.57 30.27
C TYR A 320 -21.73 -9.11 30.57
N TYR A 321 -22.04 -10.34 30.16
CA TYR A 321 -23.32 -11.00 30.46
C TYR A 321 -23.26 -11.90 31.71
N SER A 322 -22.12 -11.95 32.41
CA SER A 322 -21.96 -12.76 33.63
C SER A 322 -22.20 -11.98 34.93
N ASP A 323 -22.33 -10.65 34.86
CA ASP A 323 -22.45 -9.76 36.04
C ASP A 323 -23.92 -9.33 36.34
N ASP A 324 -24.91 -9.91 35.66
CA ASP A 324 -26.35 -9.63 35.83
C ASP A 324 -27.13 -10.78 36.54
N GLU A 325 -26.45 -11.68 37.25
CA GLU A 325 -27.05 -12.65 38.19
C GLU A 325 -26.59 -12.41 39.64
#